data_AF-A0A5J4WQK6-F1
#
_entry.id   AF-A0A5J4WQK6-F1
#
_cell.length_a   1.000
_cell.length_b   1.000
_cell.length_c   1.000
_cell.angle_alpha   90.00
_cell.angle_beta   90.00
_cell.angle_gamma   90.00
#
_symmetry.space_group_name_H-M   'P 1'
#
loop_
_entity.id
_entity.type
_entity.pdbx_description
1 polymer ?
#
loop_
_entity_poly.entity_id
_entity_poly.type
_entity_poly.pdbx_seq_one_letter_code
_entity_poly.pdbx_strand_id
1 'polypeptide(L)'
;MKKKVILTSQSKYRRTVCEDAGLDPIVIISECDEIDIKAGKIDVTRRICCENAKLKRDLVLKTIEKQIQLAVIEGKATIYKPKSYRANDAPIPPKTRKKLKETTKFNE
;
A
#
# COMPACT_ATOMS: atom_id res chain seq x y z
N MET A 1 15.93 9.01 19.77
CA MET A 1 15.55 9.36 18.38
C MET A 1 14.15 8.84 18.10
N LYS A 2 13.27 9.64 17.49
CA LYS A 2 11.96 9.15 17.01
C LYS A 2 12.16 8.39 15.69
N LYS A 3 11.78 7.11 15.63
CA LYS A 3 11.81 6.33 14.38
C LYS A 3 10.72 6.84 13.44
N LYS A 4 11.01 6.90 12.13
CA LYS A 4 10.00 7.16 11.11
C LYS A 4 9.17 5.90 10.86
N VAL A 5 7.89 6.08 10.61
CA VAL A 5 6.95 4.99 10.31
C VAL A 5 6.68 4.97 8.82
N ILE A 6 6.74 3.78 8.22
CA ILE A 6 6.37 3.58 6.81
C ILE A 6 5.12 2.71 6.77
N LEU A 7 4.09 3.20 6.09
CA LEU A 7 2.86 2.45 5.84
C LEU A 7 2.89 1.89 4.42
N THR A 8 2.93 0.56 4.32
CA THR A 8 2.99 -0.16 3.04
C THR A 8 1.60 -0.50 2.46
N SER A 9 0.63 0.41 2.62
CA SER A 9 -0.78 0.20 2.26
C SER A 9 -1.38 1.41 1.56
N GLN A 10 -2.19 1.16 0.52
CA GLN A 10 -3.02 2.18 -0.14
C GLN A 10 -4.32 2.51 0.62
N SER A 11 -4.64 1.77 1.69
CA SER A 11 -5.90 1.94 2.41
C SER A 11 -5.93 3.27 3.17
N LYS A 12 -6.85 4.16 2.77
CA LYS A 12 -7.11 5.43 3.48
C LYS A 12 -7.46 5.21 4.95
N TYR A 13 -8.26 4.19 5.24
CA TYR A 13 -8.64 3.85 6.61
C TYR A 13 -7.42 3.50 7.48
N ARG A 14 -6.49 2.68 6.96
CA ARG A 14 -5.27 2.33 7.73
C ARG A 14 -4.36 3.52 7.97
N ARG A 15 -4.33 4.48 7.05
CA ARG A 15 -3.61 5.74 7.23
C ARG A 15 -4.21 6.56 8.36
N THR A 16 -5.53 6.75 8.36
CA THR A 16 -6.24 7.47 9.44
C THR A 16 -6.00 6.83 10.79
N VAL A 17 -6.07 5.49 10.89
CA VAL A 17 -5.76 4.76 12.15
C VAL A 17 -4.33 5.03 12.64
N CYS A 18 -3.34 5.16 11.74
CA CYS A 18 -1.98 5.55 12.13
C CYS A 18 -1.92 7.00 12.60
N GLU A 19 -2.55 7.93 11.89
CA GLU A 19 -2.60 9.35 12.23
C GLU A 19 -3.28 9.59 13.59
N ASP A 20 -4.41 8.91 13.85
CA ASP A 20 -5.14 8.96 15.12
C ASP A 20 -4.32 8.41 16.30
N ALA A 21 -3.44 7.42 16.03
CA ALA A 21 -2.50 6.90 17.01
C ALA A 21 -1.28 7.83 17.25
N GLY A 22 -1.27 9.03 16.65
CA GLY A 22 -0.16 9.98 16.74
C GLY A 22 1.06 9.58 15.90
N LEU A 23 0.90 8.63 14.97
CA LEU A 23 1.94 8.27 14.01
C LEU A 23 1.79 9.15 12.76
N ASP A 24 2.90 9.65 12.24
CA ASP A 24 2.96 10.37 10.95
C ASP A 24 3.59 9.45 9.89
N PRO A 25 2.80 8.57 9.24
CA PRO A 25 3.34 7.54 8.37
C PRO A 25 3.71 8.09 6.98
N ILE A 26 4.89 7.71 6.49
CA ILE A 26 5.23 7.83 5.07
C ILE A 26 4.54 6.68 4.33
N VAL A 27 3.65 6.99 3.39
CA VAL A 27 2.95 5.98 2.61
C VAL A 27 3.80 5.58 1.41
N ILE A 28 4.13 4.29 1.32
CA ILE A 28 4.78 3.70 0.15
C ILE A 28 3.91 2.56 -0.35
N ILE A 29 3.53 2.61 -1.62
CA ILE A 29 2.66 1.63 -2.23
C ILE A 29 3.47 0.39 -2.60
N SER A 30 3.01 -0.78 -2.16
CA SER A 30 3.53 -2.07 -2.61
C SER A 30 2.62 -2.62 -3.70
N GLU A 31 3.17 -2.83 -4.89
CA GLU A 31 2.57 -3.62 -5.96
C GLU A 31 3.23 -4.99 -5.93
N CYS A 32 2.63 -5.94 -5.19
CA CYS A 32 3.11 -7.32 -5.13
C CYS A 32 1.96 -8.27 -5.47
N ASP A 33 2.29 -9.38 -6.12
CA ASP A 33 1.34 -10.47 -6.31
C ASP A 33 1.02 -11.09 -4.95
N GLU A 34 -0.26 -11.03 -4.57
CA GLU A 34 -0.74 -11.57 -3.30
C GLU A 34 -1.04 -13.06 -3.43
N ILE A 35 -0.83 -13.81 -2.34
CA ILE A 35 -1.24 -15.21 -2.28
C ILE A 35 -2.77 -15.25 -2.15
N ASP A 36 -3.42 -15.92 -3.09
CA ASP A 36 -4.87 -16.11 -3.08
C ASP A 36 -5.32 -17.04 -1.93
N ILE A 37 -6.39 -16.63 -1.26
CA ILE A 37 -7.02 -17.44 -0.23
C ILE A 37 -8.00 -18.41 -0.89
N LYS A 38 -7.69 -19.71 -0.83
CA LYS A 38 -8.69 -20.75 -1.15
C LYS A 38 -9.72 -20.84 -0.02
N ALA A 39 -11.01 -20.82 -0.36
CA ALA A 39 -12.10 -20.87 0.61
C ALA A 39 -12.02 -22.12 1.51
N GLY A 40 -12.42 -21.98 2.78
CA GLY A 40 -12.82 -23.13 3.62
C GLY A 40 -12.08 -23.32 4.94
N LYS A 41 -11.02 -22.55 5.28
CA LYS A 41 -10.35 -22.64 6.59
C LYS A 41 -9.87 -21.28 7.11
N ILE A 42 -10.40 -20.86 8.26
CA ILE A 42 -10.09 -19.54 8.87
C ILE A 42 -8.62 -19.41 9.28
N ASP A 43 -8.02 -20.48 9.81
CA ASP A 43 -6.60 -20.48 10.21
C ASP A 43 -5.67 -20.32 9.00
N VAL A 44 -6.02 -20.96 7.88
CA VAL A 44 -5.30 -20.84 6.62
C VAL A 44 -5.43 -19.42 6.08
N THR A 45 -6.62 -18.84 6.18
CA THR A 45 -6.90 -17.45 5.77
C THR A 45 -6.05 -16.46 6.57
N ARG A 46 -6.03 -16.57 7.90
CA ARG A 46 -5.23 -15.70 8.77
C ARG A 46 -3.75 -15.80 8.43
N ARG A 47 -3.23 -17.01 8.25
CA ARG A 47 -1.83 -17.24 7.88
C ARG A 47 -1.49 -16.56 6.55
N ILE A 48 -2.32 -16.75 5.52
CA ILE A 48 -2.13 -16.12 4.22
C ILE A 48 -2.14 -14.58 4.32
N CYS A 49 -3.08 -14.00 5.07
CA CYS A 49 -3.10 -12.55 5.29
C CYS A 49 -1.80 -12.04 5.94
N CYS A 50 -1.27 -12.77 6.93
CA CYS A 50 0.01 -12.42 7.55
C CYS A 50 1.18 -12.53 6.57
N GLU A 51 1.23 -13.57 5.74
CA GLU A 51 2.27 -13.72 4.72
C GLU A 51 2.19 -12.62 3.65
N ASN A 52 0.99 -12.28 3.15
CA ASN A 52 0.81 -11.16 2.22
C ASN A 52 1.26 -9.81 2.84
N ALA A 53 1.00 -9.59 4.14
CA ALA A 53 1.49 -8.40 4.83
C ALA A 53 3.03 -8.35 4.91
N LYS A 54 3.68 -9.49 5.15
CA LYS A 54 5.15 -9.59 5.13
C LYS A 54 5.71 -9.35 3.72
N LEU A 55 5.12 -9.96 2.69
CA LEU A 55 5.53 -9.77 1.30
C LEU A 55 5.51 -8.29 0.89
N LYS A 56 4.42 -7.57 1.23
CA LYS A 56 4.32 -6.12 0.99
C LYS A 56 5.41 -5.31 1.68
N ARG A 57 5.70 -5.65 2.95
CA ARG A 57 6.78 -5.00 3.71
C ARG A 57 8.13 -5.26 3.05
N ASP A 58 8.44 -6.51 2.75
CA ASP A 58 9.75 -6.92 2.25
C ASP A 58 10.03 -6.36 0.85
N LEU A 59 9.00 -6.25 0.01
CA LEU A 59 9.13 -5.59 -1.28
C LEU A 59 9.52 -4.11 -1.12
N VAL A 60 8.81 -3.37 -0.26
CA VAL A 60 9.09 -1.95 -0.02
C VAL A 60 10.50 -1.75 0.56
N LEU A 61 10.93 -2.61 1.48
CA LEU A 61 12.29 -2.55 2.03
C LEU A 61 13.35 -2.72 0.94
N LYS A 62 13.20 -3.73 0.07
CA LYS A 62 14.10 -3.95 -1.07
C LYS A 62 14.12 -2.76 -2.03
N THR A 63 12.98 -2.12 -2.27
CA THR A 63 12.89 -0.92 -3.11
C THR A 63 13.68 0.24 -2.50
N ILE A 64 13.54 0.47 -1.19
CA ILE A 64 14.27 1.51 -0.47
C ILE A 64 15.77 1.23 -0.51
N GLU A 65 16.19 0.00 -0.21
CA GLU A 65 17.59 -0.42 -0.25
C GLU A 65 18.21 -0.19 -1.64
N LYS A 66 17.51 -0.59 -2.71
CA LYS A 66 17.96 -0.38 -4.09
C LYS A 66 18.11 1.11 -4.43
N GLN A 67 17.17 1.94 -3.98
CA GLN A 67 17.24 3.39 -4.21
C GLN A 67 18.41 4.03 -3.46
N ILE A 68 18.70 3.58 -2.23
CA ILE A 68 19.87 4.04 -1.46
C ILE A 68 21.16 3.66 -2.19
N GLN A 69 21.28 2.42 -2.66
CA GLN A 69 22.46 1.95 -3.39
C GLN A 69 22.73 2.78 -4.65
N LEU A 70 21.68 3.06 -5.44
CA LEU A 70 21.79 3.91 -6.64
C LEU A 70 22.26 5.32 -6.29
N ALA A 71 21.71 5.93 -5.24
CA ALA A 71 22.11 7.27 -4.79
C ALA A 71 23.57 7.34 -4.32
N VAL A 72 24.08 6.28 -3.68
CA VAL A 72 25.48 6.17 -3.25
C VAL A 72 26.43 6.07 -4.46
N ILE A 73 26.08 5.28 -5.47
CA ILE A 73 26.90 5.09 -6.69
C ILE A 73 26.96 6.38 -7.51
N GLU A 74 25.88 7.14 -7.61
CA GLU A 74 25.82 8.39 -8.39
C GLU A 74 26.55 9.59 -7.72
N GLY A 75 27.17 9.40 -6.55
CA GLY A 75 27.86 10.46 -5.81
C GLY A 75 26.94 11.58 -5.32
N LYS A 76 25.62 11.43 -5.50
CA LYS A 76 24.58 12.33 -5.00
C LYS A 76 23.90 11.65 -3.83
N ALA A 77 24.43 11.87 -2.63
CA ALA A 77 23.69 11.62 -1.39
C ALA A 77 22.51 12.61 -1.26
N THR A 78 21.62 12.66 -2.25
CA THR A 78 20.32 13.29 -2.09
C THR A 78 19.51 12.40 -1.17
N ILE A 79 19.43 12.80 0.10
CA ILE A 79 18.45 12.28 1.06
C ILE A 79 17.10 12.23 0.33
N TYR A 80 16.62 11.02 0.06
CA TYR A 80 15.34 10.81 -0.61
C TYR A 80 14.26 11.55 0.16
N LYS A 81 13.77 12.65 -0.42
CA LYS A 81 12.51 13.27 -0.01
C LYS A 81 11.44 12.59 -0.86
N PRO A 82 10.66 11.64 -0.33
CA PRO A 82 9.53 11.09 -1.09
C PRO A 82 8.66 12.25 -1.55
N LYS A 83 8.24 12.23 -2.83
CA LYS A 83 7.17 13.13 -3.28
C LYS A 83 5.94 12.82 -2.43
N SER A 84 5.66 13.68 -1.46
CA SER A 84 4.41 13.63 -0.72
C SER A 84 3.31 14.06 -1.69
N TYR A 85 2.59 13.09 -2.25
CA TYR A 85 1.35 13.39 -2.93
C TYR A 85 0.33 13.71 -1.83
N ARG A 86 -0.10 14.97 -1.71
CA ARG A 86 -1.40 15.23 -1.10
C ARG A 86 -2.43 14.60 -2.02
N ALA A 87 -3.35 13.82 -1.48
CA ALA A 87 -4.37 13.11 -2.26
C ALA A 87 -5.27 14.03 -3.12
N ASN A 88 -5.10 15.35 -3.02
CA ASN A 88 -5.83 16.36 -3.78
C ASN A 88 -5.07 16.86 -5.03
N ASP A 89 -3.79 16.50 -5.22
CA ASP A 89 -2.96 16.96 -6.35
C ASP A 89 -2.85 15.93 -7.48
N ALA A 90 -3.42 14.73 -7.31
CA ALA A 90 -3.55 13.76 -8.38
C ALA A 90 -4.74 14.17 -9.27
N PRO A 91 -4.56 14.42 -10.58
CA PRO A 91 -5.69 14.61 -11.47
C PRO A 91 -6.58 13.38 -11.40
N ILE A 92 -7.85 13.60 -11.04
CA ILE A 92 -8.87 12.56 -10.99
C ILE A 92 -8.92 11.94 -12.39
N PRO A 93 -8.58 10.65 -12.57
CA PRO A 93 -8.67 10.03 -13.87
C PRO A 93 -10.13 10.12 -14.35
N PRO A 94 -10.37 10.43 -15.63
CA PRO A 94 -11.72 10.63 -16.15
C PRO A 94 -12.58 9.40 -15.85
N LYS A 95 -13.73 9.65 -15.23
CA LYS A 95 -14.71 8.65 -14.77
C LYS A 95 -14.94 7.57 -15.83
N THR A 96 -14.48 6.35 -15.58
CA THR A 96 -15.06 5.14 -16.19
C THR A 96 -16.44 4.91 -15.59
N ARG A 97 -17.42 5.65 -16.13
CA ARG A 97 -18.83 5.52 -15.78
C ARG A 97 -19.37 4.21 -16.35
N LYS A 98 -19.61 3.26 -15.45
CA LYS A 98 -20.68 2.24 -15.44
C LYS A 98 -21.22 1.77 -16.80
N LYS A 99 -21.05 0.48 -17.11
CA LYS A 99 -22.14 -0.37 -17.58
C LYS A 99 -22.02 -1.78 -16.98
N LEU A 100 -22.71 -2.01 -15.88
CA LEU A 100 -23.32 -3.30 -15.60
C LEU A 100 -24.82 -3.03 -15.54
N LYS A 101 -25.44 -3.17 -16.71
CA LYS A 101 -26.87 -3.38 -16.83
C LYS A 101 -27.15 -4.79 -16.31
N GLU A 102 -28.25 -4.93 -15.57
CA GLU A 102 -29.11 -6.12 -15.50
C GLU A 102 -28.41 -7.39 -14.95
N THR A 103 -28.77 -7.96 -13.81
CA THR A 103 -30.11 -8.41 -13.44
C THR A 103 -30.20 -8.62 -11.92
N THR A 104 -31.12 -7.91 -11.27
CA THR A 104 -31.64 -8.30 -9.96
C THR A 104 -33.12 -8.53 -10.16
N LYS A 105 -33.50 -9.78 -10.45
CA LYS A 105 -34.85 -10.28 -10.17
C LYS A 105 -34.70 -11.27 -9.03
N PHE A 106 -34.85 -10.79 -7.81
CA PHE A 106 -35.28 -11.59 -6.68
C PHE A 106 -36.06 -10.64 -5.77
N ASN A 107 -37.37 -10.69 -5.94
CA ASN A 107 -38.39 -10.46 -4.92
C ASN A 107 -39.74 -10.74 -5.57
N GLU A 108 -40.15 -12.01 -5.48
CA GLU A 108 -41.50 -12.47 -5.13
C GLU A 108 -41.36 -13.88 -4.55
#